data_AF-A0A3C1P571-F1
#
_entry.id   AF-A0A3C1P571-F1
#
_cell.length_a   1.000
_cell.length_b   1.000
_cell.length_c   1.000
_cell.angle_alpha   90.00
_cell.angle_beta   90.00
_cell.angle_gamma   90.00
#
_symmetry.space_group_name_H-M   'P 1'
#
loop_
_entity.id
_entity.type
_entity.pdbx_description
1 polymer ?
#
loop_
_entity_poly.entity_id
_entity_poly.type
_entity_poly.pdbx_seq_one_letter_code
_entity_poly.pdbx_strand_id
1 'polypeptide(L)'
;MIRENRYLLAFPVIGFLASLIPLAIFWIPAGLLWLNDQTAAGIALAVIGTFANQIVLSIASGGLVAAADTELSGGDSSIRHGIARSLARIVPLIGWALIATVVNVIAGFIRGNNQNGAAAALRNIAAAGVLAMWSLITFFVIPFIMLDGQGSIGAIKKSFALFKEKWGTQIFGGVRIGGMIGLVTILPGA
;
A
#
# COMPACT_ATOMS: atom_id res chain seq x y z
N MET A 1 -17.70 14.66 14.28
CA MET A 1 -16.40 14.33 13.64
C MET A 1 -16.48 14.17 12.11
N ILE A 2 -16.75 13.02 11.44
CA ILE A 2 -16.79 12.98 9.95
C ILE A 2 -17.97 13.80 9.35
N ARG A 3 -19.12 13.81 10.02
CA ARG A 3 -20.27 14.63 9.59
C ARG A 3 -20.02 16.15 9.69
N GLU A 4 -19.10 16.56 10.58
CA GLU A 4 -18.65 17.95 10.74
C GLU A 4 -17.52 18.29 9.77
N ASN A 5 -16.51 17.42 9.66
CA ASN A 5 -15.30 17.69 8.86
C ASN A 5 -15.35 17.00 7.50
N ARG A 6 -16.39 17.31 6.70
CA ARG A 6 -16.62 16.72 5.37
C ARG A 6 -15.47 16.96 4.39
N TYR A 7 -14.68 18.01 4.61
CA TYR A 7 -13.53 18.32 3.76
C TYR A 7 -12.43 17.25 3.84
N LEU A 8 -12.38 16.40 4.88
CA LEU A 8 -11.43 15.29 4.95
C LEU A 8 -11.64 14.27 3.83
N LEU A 9 -12.88 14.15 3.31
CA LEU A 9 -13.19 13.32 2.14
C LEU A 9 -12.57 13.87 0.84
N ALA A 10 -12.14 15.13 0.83
CA ALA A 10 -11.46 15.70 -0.32
C ALA A 10 -10.08 15.07 -0.55
N PHE A 11 -9.38 14.58 0.49
CA PHE A 11 -8.05 13.99 0.31
C PHE A 11 -8.06 12.74 -0.57
N PRO A 12 -8.94 11.73 -0.34
CA PRO A 12 -9.10 10.61 -1.27
C PRO A 12 -9.46 11.05 -2.70
N VAL A 13 -10.35 12.04 -2.84
CA VAL A 13 -10.78 12.53 -4.16
C VAL A 13 -9.63 13.23 -4.89
N ILE A 14 -8.87 14.09 -4.20
CA ILE A 14 -7.68 14.75 -4.74
C ILE A 14 -6.63 13.72 -5.09
N GLY A 15 -6.39 12.72 -4.24
CA GLY A 15 -5.46 11.63 -4.52
C GLY A 15 -5.85 10.85 -5.76
N PHE A 16 -7.15 10.53 -5.91
CA PHE A 16 -7.68 9.89 -7.11
C PHE A 16 -7.51 10.77 -8.36
N LEU A 17 -7.95 12.03 -8.33
CA LEU A 17 -7.83 12.92 -9.48
C LEU A 17 -6.36 13.18 -9.86
N ALA A 18 -5.47 13.37 -8.88
CA ALA A 18 -4.06 13.53 -9.11
C ALA A 18 -3.39 12.25 -9.63
N SER A 19 -3.88 11.07 -9.25
CA SER A 19 -3.38 9.77 -9.75
C SER A 19 -3.59 9.58 -11.26
N LEU A 20 -4.54 10.30 -11.85
CA LEU A 20 -4.76 10.30 -13.30
C LEU A 20 -3.58 10.91 -14.07
N ILE A 21 -2.80 11.80 -13.45
CA ILE A 21 -1.66 12.45 -14.11
C ILE A 21 -0.53 11.42 -14.39
N PRO A 22 0.02 10.68 -13.40
CA PRO A 22 0.96 9.60 -13.68
C PRO A 22 0.40 8.51 -14.58
N LEU A 23 -0.89 8.20 -14.46
CA LEU A 23 -1.55 7.24 -15.35
C LEU A 23 -1.48 7.71 -16.81
N ALA A 24 -1.86 8.95 -17.09
CA ALA A 24 -1.81 9.50 -18.44
C ALA A 24 -0.37 9.60 -18.98
N ILE A 25 0.57 10.09 -18.16
CA ILE A 25 1.95 10.36 -18.58
C ILE A 25 2.75 9.08 -18.81
N PHE A 26 2.55 8.05 -17.99
CA PHE A 26 3.41 6.86 -18.02
C PHE A 26 2.69 5.61 -18.54
N TRP A 27 1.44 5.38 -18.15
CA TRP A 27 0.73 4.16 -18.52
C TRP A 27 0.20 4.19 -19.95
N ILE A 28 -0.24 5.34 -20.47
CA ILE A 28 -0.66 5.45 -21.87
C ILE A 28 0.52 5.15 -22.81
N PRO A 29 1.70 5.80 -22.67
CA PRO A 29 2.84 5.44 -23.50
C PRO A 29 3.34 4.01 -23.28
N ALA A 30 3.30 3.48 -22.06
CA ALA A 30 3.64 2.08 -21.80
C ALA A 30 2.74 1.13 -22.60
N GLY A 31 1.43 1.39 -22.65
CA GLY A 31 0.48 0.63 -23.47
C GLY A 31 0.78 0.72 -24.97
N LEU A 32 1.08 1.92 -25.47
CA LEU A 32 1.47 2.11 -26.87
C LEU A 32 2.76 1.36 -27.23
N LEU A 33 3.74 1.32 -26.33
CA LEU A 33 4.98 0.56 -26.56
C LEU A 33 4.75 -0.95 -26.62
N TRP A 34 3.84 -1.48 -25.80
CA TRP A 34 3.45 -2.90 -25.88
C TRP A 34 2.78 -3.25 -27.19
N LEU A 35 1.97 -2.35 -27.75
CA LEU A 35 1.35 -2.54 -29.08
C LEU A 35 2.38 -2.52 -30.22
N ASN A 36 3.57 -1.97 -29.98
CA ASN A 36 4.68 -1.90 -30.95
C ASN A 36 5.80 -2.91 -30.63
N ASP A 37 5.50 -3.98 -29.89
CA ASP A 37 6.45 -5.02 -29.48
C ASP A 37 7.67 -4.54 -28.67
N GLN A 38 7.64 -3.31 -28.13
CA GLN A 38 8.70 -2.74 -27.29
C GLN A 38 8.49 -3.06 -25.81
N THR A 39 8.42 -4.36 -25.49
CA THR A 39 8.01 -4.86 -24.17
C THR A 39 8.85 -4.35 -23.01
N ALA A 40 10.18 -4.34 -23.16
CA ALA A 40 11.09 -3.89 -22.11
C ALA A 40 10.89 -2.39 -21.78
N ALA A 41 10.74 -1.55 -22.80
CA ALA A 41 10.52 -0.12 -22.62
C ALA A 41 9.13 0.17 -22.03
N GLY A 42 8.10 -0.58 -22.46
CA GLY A 42 6.76 -0.51 -21.86
C GLY A 42 6.75 -0.88 -20.37
N ILE A 43 7.45 -1.95 -19.98
CA ILE A 43 7.58 -2.35 -18.57
C ILE A 43 8.31 -1.26 -17.76
N ALA A 44 9.41 -0.71 -18.29
CA ALA A 44 10.16 0.33 -17.59
C ALA A 44 9.27 1.56 -17.30
N LEU A 45 8.49 2.01 -18.29
CA LEU A 45 7.55 3.12 -18.10
C LEU A 45 6.41 2.77 -17.14
N ALA A 46 5.86 1.56 -17.20
CA ALA A 46 4.81 1.13 -16.27
C ALA A 46 5.31 1.10 -14.81
N VAL A 47 6.56 0.69 -14.58
CA VAL A 47 7.19 0.71 -13.24
C VAL A 47 7.36 2.15 -12.74
N ILE A 48 7.88 3.04 -13.59
CA ILE A 48 8.03 4.47 -13.25
C ILE A 48 6.65 5.10 -12.97
N GLY A 49 5.66 4.79 -13.79
CA GLY A 49 4.28 5.26 -13.62
C GLY A 49 3.66 4.77 -12.32
N THR A 50 3.87 3.51 -11.96
CA THR A 50 3.42 2.94 -10.68
C THR A 50 4.08 3.65 -9.49
N PHE A 51 5.38 3.91 -9.57
CA PHE A 51 6.11 4.64 -8.53
C PHE A 51 5.61 6.08 -8.37
N ALA A 52 5.48 6.81 -9.49
CA ALA A 52 4.93 8.17 -9.49
C ALA A 52 3.51 8.21 -8.92
N ASN A 53 2.68 7.23 -9.28
CA ASN A 53 1.34 7.09 -8.74
C ASN A 53 1.35 6.84 -7.22
N GLN A 54 2.24 5.97 -6.76
CA GLN A 54 2.39 5.66 -5.34
C GLN A 54 2.83 6.87 -4.52
N ILE A 55 3.64 7.78 -5.07
CA ILE A 55 3.98 9.05 -4.43
C ILE A 55 2.73 9.91 -4.24
N VAL A 56 1.94 10.10 -5.29
CA VAL A 56 0.69 10.90 -5.25
C VAL A 56 -0.26 10.37 -4.17
N LEU A 57 -0.50 9.06 -4.15
CA LEU A 57 -1.36 8.43 -3.15
C LEU A 57 -0.81 8.57 -1.73
N SER A 58 0.51 8.52 -1.57
CA SER A 58 1.17 8.68 -0.27
C SER A 58 1.07 10.12 0.25
N ILE A 59 1.16 11.12 -0.62
CA ILE A 59 0.96 12.54 -0.28
C ILE A 59 -0.49 12.77 0.15
N ALA A 60 -1.46 12.31 -0.64
CA ALA A 60 -2.89 12.48 -0.32
C ALA A 60 -3.25 11.81 1.02
N SER A 61 -2.77 10.58 1.24
CA SER A 61 -2.97 9.85 2.50
C SER A 61 -2.26 10.53 3.67
N GLY A 62 -1.04 11.02 3.47
CA GLY A 62 -0.31 11.78 4.49
C GLY A 62 -1.01 13.08 4.87
N GLY A 63 -1.61 13.76 3.88
CA GLY A 63 -2.40 14.96 4.10
C GLY A 63 -3.67 14.70 4.90
N LEU A 64 -4.37 13.61 4.59
CA LEU A 64 -5.53 13.15 5.35
C LEU A 64 -5.15 12.88 6.82
N VAL A 65 -4.07 12.14 7.04
CA VAL A 65 -3.57 11.82 8.39
C VAL A 65 -3.22 13.10 9.17
N ALA A 66 -2.49 14.03 8.55
CA ALA A 66 -2.11 15.28 9.22
C ALA A 66 -3.30 16.19 9.53
N ALA A 67 -4.28 16.26 8.64
CA ALA A 67 -5.49 17.05 8.86
C ALA A 67 -6.36 16.42 9.96
N ALA A 68 -6.55 15.10 9.91
CA ALA A 68 -7.30 14.37 10.93
C ALA A 68 -6.67 14.51 12.32
N ASP A 69 -5.35 14.41 12.43
CA ASP A 69 -4.63 14.61 13.70
C ASP A 69 -4.84 16.03 14.28
N THR A 70 -4.81 17.05 13.42
CA THR A 70 -5.02 18.44 13.84
C THR A 70 -6.45 18.66 14.36
N GLU A 71 -7.46 18.13 13.66
CA GLU A 71 -8.87 18.20 14.08
C GLU A 71 -9.13 17.42 15.37
N LEU A 72 -8.55 16.23 15.51
CA LEU A 72 -8.70 15.41 16.72
C LEU A 72 -8.05 16.06 17.94
N SER A 73 -7.04 16.91 17.73
CA SER A 73 -6.39 17.70 18.76
C SER A 73 -7.14 18.99 19.11
N GLY A 74 -8.32 19.22 18.52
CA GLY A 74 -9.14 20.43 18.74
C GLY A 74 -8.64 21.67 18.01
N GLY A 75 -7.75 21.52 17.03
CA GLY A 75 -7.30 22.61 16.17
C GLY A 75 -8.07 22.67 14.85
N ASP A 76 -8.05 23.83 14.20
CA ASP A 76 -8.67 24.02 12.89
C ASP A 76 -7.74 23.56 11.77
N SER A 77 -8.20 22.63 10.93
CA SER A 77 -7.44 22.17 9.78
C SER A 77 -8.14 22.44 8.45
N SER A 78 -7.41 22.21 7.36
CA SER A 78 -7.89 22.45 6.00
C SER A 78 -7.16 21.56 5.01
N ILE A 79 -7.69 21.47 3.79
CA ILE A 79 -7.04 20.75 2.67
C ILE A 79 -5.63 21.29 2.44
N ARG A 80 -5.48 22.62 2.40
CA ARG A 80 -4.17 23.27 2.22
C ARG A 80 -3.21 22.91 3.34
N HIS A 81 -3.67 22.93 4.59
CA HIS A 81 -2.86 22.55 5.75
C HIS A 81 -2.38 21.10 5.66
N GLY A 82 -3.28 20.15 5.39
CA GLY A 82 -2.92 18.73 5.27
C GLY A 82 -1.94 18.49 4.13
N ILE A 83 -2.19 19.04 2.94
CA ILE A 83 -1.26 18.93 1.81
C ILE A 83 0.09 19.56 2.15
N ALA A 84 0.13 20.76 2.72
CA ALA A 84 1.39 21.41 3.11
C ALA A 84 2.20 20.57 4.13
N ARG A 85 1.54 20.03 5.16
CA ARG A 85 2.15 19.12 6.13
C ARG A 85 2.70 17.86 5.46
N SER A 86 1.96 17.26 4.53
CA SER A 86 2.41 16.08 3.79
C SER A 86 3.63 16.37 2.90
N LEU A 87 3.64 17.51 2.21
CA LEU A 87 4.76 17.95 1.37
C LEU A 87 6.00 18.26 2.20
N ALA A 88 5.85 18.77 3.43
CA ALA A 88 6.97 18.92 4.36
C ALA A 88 7.62 17.58 4.75
N ARG A 89 6.94 16.45 4.53
CA ARG A 89 7.43 15.07 4.73
C ARG A 89 7.62 14.31 3.41
N ILE A 90 7.83 15.02 2.30
CA ILE A 90 7.91 14.40 0.97
C ILE A 90 9.02 13.35 0.85
N VAL A 91 10.19 13.57 1.46
CA VAL A 91 11.32 12.63 1.35
C VAL A 91 10.99 11.26 1.96
N PRO A 92 10.51 11.17 3.22
CA PRO A 92 9.99 9.92 3.77
C PRO A 92 8.84 9.30 2.95
N LEU A 93 7.95 10.10 2.37
CA LEU A 93 6.84 9.60 1.56
C LEU A 93 7.31 9.01 0.22
N ILE A 94 8.33 9.60 -0.41
CA ILE A 94 8.98 9.04 -1.61
C ILE A 94 9.66 7.72 -1.27
N GLY A 95 10.40 7.65 -0.16
CA GLY A 95 11.04 6.41 0.29
C GLY A 95 10.03 5.31 0.59
N TRP A 96 8.89 5.67 1.18
CA TRP A 96 7.77 4.74 1.37
C TRP A 96 7.17 4.29 0.04
N ALA A 97 6.92 5.22 -0.88
CA ALA A 97 6.36 4.92 -2.18
C ALA A 97 7.25 3.96 -2.98
N LEU A 98 8.58 4.10 -2.88
CA LEU A 98 9.52 3.19 -3.53
C LEU A 98 9.39 1.76 -2.98
N ILE A 99 9.41 1.61 -1.66
CA ILE A 99 9.29 0.30 -0.99
C ILE A 99 7.94 -0.34 -1.33
N ALA A 100 6.85 0.42 -1.22
CA ALA A 100 5.51 -0.06 -1.55
C ALA A 100 5.40 -0.47 -3.02
N THR A 101 6.00 0.29 -3.94
CA THR A 101 6.03 -0.05 -5.38
C THR A 101 6.76 -1.36 -5.62
N VAL A 102 7.96 -1.54 -5.03
CA VAL A 102 8.73 -2.78 -5.16
C VAL A 102 7.92 -3.97 -4.67
N VAL A 103 7.27 -3.86 -3.49
CA VAL A 103 6.44 -4.95 -2.96
C VAL A 103 5.23 -5.23 -3.85
N ASN A 104 4.55 -4.20 -4.37
CA ASN A 104 3.43 -4.36 -5.28
C ASN A 104 3.82 -5.03 -6.61
N VAL A 105 4.99 -4.67 -7.16
CA VAL A 105 5.53 -5.30 -8.37
C VAL A 105 5.85 -6.78 -8.11
N ILE A 106 6.54 -7.09 -7.01
CA ILE A 106 6.82 -8.48 -6.60
C ILE A 106 5.51 -9.26 -6.39
N ALA A 107 4.52 -8.66 -5.73
CA ALA A 107 3.20 -9.24 -5.53
C ALA A 107 2.45 -9.51 -6.84
N GLY A 108 2.66 -8.67 -7.85
CA GLY A 108 2.13 -8.87 -9.20
C GLY A 108 2.69 -10.14 -9.85
N PHE A 109 4.01 -10.33 -9.78
CA PHE A 109 4.65 -11.53 -10.33
C PHE A 109 4.19 -12.82 -9.66
N ILE A 110 3.96 -12.80 -8.35
CA ILE A 110 3.50 -14.00 -7.63
C ILE A 110 2.09 -14.44 -8.06
N ARG A 111 1.21 -13.48 -8.42
CA ARG A 111 -0.17 -13.76 -8.84
C ARG A 111 -0.28 -14.21 -10.31
N GLY A 112 0.71 -13.89 -11.16
CA GLY A 112 0.65 -14.09 -12.61
C GLY A 112 0.85 -15.51 -13.14
N ASN A 113 1.26 -16.48 -12.31
CA ASN A 113 1.45 -17.86 -12.80
C ASN A 113 0.13 -18.67 -12.74
N ASN A 114 -0.62 -18.64 -13.84
CA ASN A 114 -1.72 -19.56 -14.18
C ASN A 114 -1.22 -21.01 -14.38
N GLN A 115 -0.55 -21.59 -13.39
CA GLN A 115 -0.33 -23.02 -13.35
C GLN A 115 -1.52 -23.66 -12.64
N ASN A 116 -2.23 -24.54 -13.34
CA ASN A 116 -3.33 -25.30 -12.77
C ASN A 116 -2.75 -26.51 -12.02
N GLY A 117 -3.03 -26.63 -10.72
CA GLY A 117 -2.60 -27.78 -9.91
C GLY A 117 -2.61 -27.48 -8.41
N ALA A 118 -2.65 -28.53 -7.58
CA ALA A 118 -2.69 -28.41 -6.11
C ALA A 118 -1.50 -27.62 -5.53
N ALA A 119 -0.30 -27.79 -6.10
CA ALA A 119 0.89 -27.04 -5.69
C ALA A 119 0.80 -25.54 -6.00
N ALA A 120 0.16 -25.17 -7.12
CA ALA A 120 -0.05 -23.77 -7.48
C ALA A 120 -1.13 -23.12 -6.61
N ALA A 121 -2.19 -23.85 -6.26
CA ALA A 121 -3.21 -23.40 -5.32
C ALA A 121 -2.59 -23.10 -3.94
N LEU A 122 -1.73 -23.99 -3.43
CA LEU A 122 -1.03 -23.78 -2.16
C LEU A 122 -0.11 -22.54 -2.20
N ARG A 123 0.65 -22.36 -3.27
CA ARG A 123 1.50 -21.16 -3.48
C ARG A 123 0.67 -19.88 -3.49
N ASN A 124 -0.48 -19.88 -4.17
CA ASN A 124 -1.33 -18.71 -4.27
C ASN A 124 -1.97 -18.35 -2.91
N ILE A 125 -2.35 -19.35 -2.10
CA ILE A 125 -2.85 -19.14 -0.73
C ILE A 125 -1.74 -18.55 0.16
N ALA A 126 -0.53 -19.12 0.12
CA ALA A 126 0.60 -18.60 0.89
C ALA A 126 0.94 -17.16 0.49
N ALA A 127 0.96 -16.87 -0.81
CA ALA A 127 1.16 -15.53 -1.34
C ALA A 127 0.08 -14.55 -0.87
N ALA A 128 -1.20 -14.95 -0.94
CA ALA A 128 -2.31 -14.14 -0.45
C ALA A 128 -2.17 -13.84 1.05
N GLY A 129 -1.73 -14.80 1.86
CA GLY A 129 -1.44 -14.62 3.28
C GLY A 129 -0.31 -13.60 3.52
N VAL A 130 0.80 -13.71 2.80
CA VAL A 130 1.92 -12.75 2.89
C VAL A 130 1.47 -11.34 2.49
N LEU A 131 0.67 -11.21 1.43
CA LEU A 131 0.16 -9.92 0.97
C LEU A 131 -0.85 -9.31 1.95
N ALA A 132 -1.71 -10.12 2.55
CA ALA A 132 -2.61 -9.68 3.60
C ALA A 132 -1.83 -9.19 4.83
N MET A 133 -0.83 -9.95 5.27
CA MET A 133 0.07 -9.55 6.36
C MET A 133 0.81 -8.26 6.05
N TRP A 134 1.31 -8.10 4.82
CA TRP A 134 1.94 -6.86 4.37
C TRP A 134 1.00 -5.66 4.50
N SER A 135 -0.25 -5.80 4.06
CA SER A 135 -1.26 -4.74 4.19
C SER A 135 -1.51 -4.36 5.66
N LEU A 136 -1.64 -5.35 6.54
CA LEU A 136 -1.84 -5.12 7.98
C LEU A 136 -0.64 -4.44 8.63
N ILE A 137 0.57 -4.90 8.32
CA ILE A 137 1.81 -4.33 8.85
C ILE A 137 1.99 -2.91 8.35
N THR A 138 1.57 -2.58 7.13
CA THR A 138 1.86 -1.28 6.52
C THR A 138 0.80 -0.21 6.77
N PHE A 139 -0.33 -0.58 7.36
CA PHE A 139 -1.43 0.34 7.67
C PHE A 139 -0.98 1.58 8.47
N PHE A 140 -0.09 1.43 9.45
CA PHE A 140 0.37 2.55 10.29
C PHE A 140 1.64 3.25 9.76
N VAL A 141 2.18 2.87 8.60
CA VAL A 141 3.41 3.47 8.09
C VAL A 141 3.26 4.97 7.83
N ILE A 142 2.20 5.37 7.13
CA ILE A 142 1.94 6.79 6.86
C ILE A 142 1.67 7.57 8.16
N PRO A 143 0.84 7.09 9.11
CA PRO A 143 0.75 7.65 10.45
C PRO A 143 2.10 7.85 11.15
N PHE A 144 2.99 6.85 11.16
CA PHE A 144 4.31 6.99 11.77
C PHE A 144 5.22 8.00 11.04
N ILE A 145 5.10 8.12 9.71
CA ILE A 145 5.84 9.14 8.95
C ILE A 145 5.35 10.55 9.33
N MET A 146 4.03 10.72 9.40
CA MET A 146 3.41 12.03 9.55
C MET A 146 3.43 12.53 10.99
N LEU A 147 3.09 11.67 11.96
CA LEU A 147 2.85 12.06 13.36
C LEU A 147 4.12 11.88 14.21
N ASP A 148 4.76 10.72 14.11
CA ASP A 148 5.99 10.39 14.86
C ASP A 148 7.27 10.90 14.18
N GLY A 149 7.12 11.51 13.01
CA GLY A 149 8.20 12.07 12.23
C GLY A 149 9.26 11.08 11.74
N GLN A 150 8.89 9.80 11.62
CA GLN A 150 9.81 8.74 11.22
C GLN A 150 10.19 8.83 9.73
N GLY A 151 11.42 8.41 9.41
CA GLY A 151 11.77 8.05 8.04
C GLY A 151 11.04 6.77 7.61
N SER A 152 11.00 6.48 6.30
CA SER A 152 10.21 5.37 5.73
C SER A 152 10.53 4.01 6.38
N ILE A 153 11.81 3.70 6.55
CA ILE A 153 12.25 2.44 7.18
C ILE A 153 11.88 2.40 8.67
N GLY A 154 12.07 3.53 9.39
CA GLY A 154 11.72 3.64 10.80
C GLY A 154 10.21 3.45 11.02
N ALA A 155 9.40 4.04 10.15
CA ALA A 155 7.95 3.90 10.18
C ALA A 155 7.50 2.45 9.95
N ILE A 156 8.10 1.74 8.98
CA ILE A 156 7.83 0.31 8.77
C ILE A 156 8.20 -0.52 9.99
N LYS A 157 9.36 -0.27 10.60
CA LYS A 157 9.79 -0.99 11.81
C LYS A 157 8.84 -0.76 12.98
N LYS A 158 8.42 0.50 13.21
CA LYS A 158 7.43 0.82 14.25
C LYS A 158 6.07 0.18 13.97
N SER A 159 5.61 0.25 12.72
CA SER A 159 4.36 -0.36 12.29
C SER A 159 4.35 -1.87 12.49
N PHE A 160 5.46 -2.53 12.16
CA PHE A 160 5.65 -3.96 12.42
C PHE A 160 5.70 -4.29 13.92
N ALA A 161 6.41 -3.50 14.73
CA ALA A 161 6.49 -3.70 16.17
C ALA A 161 5.10 -3.57 16.84
N LEU A 162 4.34 -2.54 16.47
CA LEU A 162 2.98 -2.31 16.96
C LEU A 162 2.03 -3.45 16.52
N PHE A 163 2.12 -3.88 15.26
CA PHE A 163 1.36 -5.02 14.77
C PHE A 163 1.67 -6.29 15.58
N LYS A 164 2.95 -6.59 15.82
CA LYS A 164 3.38 -7.75 16.61
C LYS A 164 2.85 -7.69 18.05
N GLU A 165 2.87 -6.52 18.67
CA GLU A 165 2.35 -6.32 20.02
C GLU A 165 0.84 -6.55 20.10
N LYS A 166 0.07 -5.93 19.18
CA LYS A 166 -1.40 -5.94 19.25
C LYS A 166 -2.05 -7.20 18.66
N TRP A 167 -1.46 -7.75 17.60
CA TRP A 167 -2.07 -8.80 16.79
C TRP A 167 -1.27 -10.10 16.74
N GLY A 168 -0.04 -10.12 17.27
CA GLY A 168 0.84 -11.28 17.22
C GLY A 168 0.18 -12.52 17.84
N THR A 169 -0.35 -12.44 19.05
CA THR A 169 -0.92 -13.61 19.74
C THR A 169 -2.17 -14.17 19.06
N GLN A 170 -3.02 -13.32 18.47
CA GLN A 170 -4.29 -13.73 17.86
C GLN A 170 -4.11 -14.27 16.43
N ILE A 171 -3.29 -13.62 15.60
CA ILE A 171 -3.10 -14.02 14.20
C ILE A 171 -2.22 -15.28 14.08
N PHE A 172 -1.16 -15.42 14.89
CA PHE A 172 -0.37 -16.65 14.91
C PHE A 172 -1.16 -17.85 15.48
N GLY A 173 -2.19 -17.62 16.30
CA GLY A 173 -3.14 -18.66 16.73
C GLY A 173 -4.09 -19.12 15.62
N GLY A 174 -4.68 -18.18 14.87
CA GLY A 174 -5.61 -18.47 13.78
C GLY A 174 -4.95 -19.07 12.53
N VAL A 175 -3.73 -18.65 12.18
CA VAL A 175 -2.96 -19.22 11.06
C VAL A 175 -2.59 -20.69 11.31
N ARG A 176 -2.38 -21.10 12.57
CA ARG A 176 -2.18 -22.52 12.92
C ARG A 176 -3.43 -23.35 12.67
N ILE A 177 -4.60 -22.84 13.05
CA ILE A 177 -5.88 -23.54 12.87
C ILE A 177 -6.25 -23.61 11.39
N GLY A 178 -6.17 -22.49 10.66
CA GLY A 178 -6.43 -22.44 9.22
C GLY A 178 -5.42 -23.24 8.39
N GLY A 179 -4.14 -23.25 8.79
CA GLY A 179 -3.10 -24.07 8.17
C GLY A 179 -3.32 -25.57 8.39
N MET A 180 -3.74 -25.99 9.59
CA MET A 180 -4.11 -27.38 9.86
C MET A 180 -5.37 -27.79 9.09
N ILE A 181 -6.41 -26.95 9.04
CA ILE A 181 -7.63 -27.23 8.27
C ILE A 181 -7.31 -27.28 6.76
N GLY A 182 -6.47 -26.38 6.26
CA GLY A 182 -5.99 -26.40 4.87
C GLY A 182 -5.21 -27.67 4.53
N LEU A 183 -4.32 -28.13 5.42
CA LEU A 183 -3.61 -29.40 5.25
C LEU A 183 -4.58 -30.59 5.29
N VAL A 184 -5.51 -30.63 6.25
CA VAL A 184 -6.48 -31.73 6.40
C VAL A 184 -7.48 -31.80 5.24
N THR A 185 -7.87 -30.67 4.65
CA THR A 185 -8.80 -30.61 3.51
C THR A 185 -8.14 -30.87 2.15
N ILE A 186 -6.83 -30.71 2.04
CA ILE A 186 -6.04 -31.09 0.85
C ILE A 186 -5.57 -32.56 0.93
N LEU A 187 -5.48 -33.13 2.13
CA LEU A 187 -5.09 -34.53 2.40
C LEU A 187 -6.22 -35.58 2.56
N PRO A 188 -7.51 -35.41 2.19
CA PRO A 188 -8.44 -36.53 2.10
C PRO A 188 -8.36 -37.11 0.69
N GLY A 189 -7.29 -37.85 0.40
CA GLY A 189 -7.05 -38.43 -0.93
C GLY A 189 -5.76 -39.24 -1.05
N ALA A 190 -5.26 -39.81 0.05
CA ALA A 190 -4.18 -40.80 0.05
C ALA A 190 -4.64 -42.05 0.82
#